data_AF-A0A6P4I9M7-F1
#
_entry.id   AF-A0A6P4I9M7-F1
#
_cell.length_a   1.000
_cell.length_b   1.000
_cell.length_c   1.000
_cell.angle_alpha   90.00
_cell.angle_beta   90.00
_cell.angle_gamma   90.00
#
_symmetry.space_group_name_H-M   'P 1'
#
loop_
_entity.id
_entity.type
_entity.pdbx_description
1 polymer ?
#
loop_
_entity_poly.entity_id
_entity_poly.type
_entity_poly.pdbx_seq_one_letter_code
_entity_poly.pdbx_strand_id
1 'polypeptide(L)'
;MTNSEFQAVVLAAGRGTRLPEVLGDAPKCLLPVGPYPLLWYPLNLLQQHNFSEVIVVVLEQEKLEIQLALENTPLKLKLDYATIPSDSDFGTADSLRYIYDKIQSDFLVLSCDLVSNVSLYPLINKFREHHAALALLLFPSGFESDVVMPGPKSKHKPERDVIGIHAATQRLAFLSAASDCEETLNIQRHLLKNRGRLDVYSRLLDAHVYVLKKWVIDYLHRKENISTFKGEFLPHLIKKQHAKRPLKTVQDTTSEVGVVTKNEDNVLHYVPHSILDQKITQTSLFNQSLSQTPYHGDVVRCYAIQAPKEAIGVRVNNTLSFLAINRKLASIWNDLCGETHPLISPGALVKSTQTKEIIAADNAKLSEKTSLNFSVFGPNCIINPKNIVANSIIMSNAVVEEGCNIDNCIIGHRAQVKSGSVLKNCIIGPNYVVEEGTHSQAVHLSNADQYMEIDIQ
;
A
#
# COMPACT_ATOMS: atom_id res chain seq x y z
N MET A 1 31.49 10.01 -4.71
CA MET A 1 30.15 9.40 -4.73
C MET A 1 29.35 10.07 -3.64
N THR A 2 28.31 10.83 -4.00
CA THR A 2 27.36 11.37 -3.01
C THR A 2 26.68 10.19 -2.35
N ASN A 3 27.06 9.84 -1.12
CA ASN A 3 26.36 8.80 -0.37
C ASN A 3 24.89 9.24 -0.22
N SER A 4 23.97 8.48 -0.78
CA SER A 4 22.54 8.68 -0.56
C SER A 4 22.23 8.37 0.91
N GLU A 5 21.62 9.34 1.59
CA GLU A 5 21.22 9.18 3.00
C GLU A 5 20.20 8.05 3.15
N PHE A 6 19.29 7.93 2.18
CA PHE A 6 18.23 6.92 2.17
C PHE A 6 18.20 6.12 0.86
N GLN A 7 17.92 4.82 0.97
CA GLN A 7 17.51 3.97 -0.16
C GLN A 7 15.99 3.75 -0.15
N ALA A 8 15.33 3.94 -1.29
CA ALA A 8 13.90 3.65 -1.41
C ALA A 8 13.67 2.22 -1.88
N VAL A 9 12.75 1.52 -1.20
CA VAL A 9 12.32 0.15 -1.49
C VAL A 9 10.81 0.15 -1.70
N VAL A 10 10.36 -0.35 -2.84
CA VAL A 10 8.93 -0.52 -3.16
C VAL A 10 8.59 -2.00 -3.19
N LEU A 11 7.67 -2.43 -2.33
CA LEU A 11 7.18 -3.81 -2.25
C LEU A 11 6.04 -4.01 -3.25
N ALA A 12 6.28 -4.80 -4.29
CA ALA A 12 5.32 -5.12 -5.35
C ALA A 12 5.01 -6.63 -5.49
N ALA A 13 5.57 -7.49 -4.65
CA ALA A 13 5.36 -8.94 -4.66
C ALA A 13 4.00 -9.43 -4.10
N GLY A 14 3.01 -8.55 -3.98
CA GLY A 14 1.74 -8.86 -3.34
C GLY A 14 0.74 -9.51 -4.30
N ARG A 15 0.34 -10.76 -4.04
CA ARG A 15 -0.61 -11.55 -4.85
C ARG A 15 -2.05 -11.00 -4.96
N GLY A 16 -2.41 -9.96 -4.20
CA GLY A 16 -3.73 -9.32 -4.33
C GLY A 16 -4.93 -10.19 -3.91
N THR A 17 -4.77 -11.09 -2.94
CA THR A 17 -5.79 -12.05 -2.46
C THR A 17 -7.13 -11.44 -2.02
N ARG A 18 -7.17 -10.13 -1.76
CA ARG A 18 -8.37 -9.38 -1.34
C ARG A 18 -9.11 -8.68 -2.49
N LEU A 19 -8.67 -8.90 -3.73
CA LEU A 19 -9.21 -8.31 -4.95
C LEU A 19 -9.60 -9.37 -6.02
N PRO A 20 -10.08 -10.59 -5.66
CA PRO A 20 -10.24 -11.68 -6.64
C PRO A 20 -11.23 -11.36 -7.77
N GLU A 21 -12.19 -10.46 -7.52
CA GLU A 21 -13.20 -10.02 -8.48
C GLU A 21 -12.60 -9.22 -9.65
N VAL A 22 -11.50 -8.51 -9.41
CA VAL A 22 -10.88 -7.57 -10.34
C VAL A 22 -9.54 -8.11 -10.84
N LEU A 23 -8.82 -8.85 -9.98
CA LEU A 23 -7.59 -9.52 -10.32
C LEU A 23 -7.90 -10.69 -11.26
N GLY A 24 -7.42 -10.63 -12.50
CA GLY A 24 -7.29 -11.78 -13.38
C GLY A 24 -5.90 -12.37 -13.29
N ASP A 25 -5.31 -12.65 -14.45
CA ASP A 25 -3.95 -13.17 -14.56
C ASP A 25 -2.87 -12.09 -14.33
N ALA A 26 -3.27 -10.81 -14.23
CA ALA A 26 -2.36 -9.68 -14.10
C ALA A 26 -1.94 -9.44 -12.63
N PRO A 27 -0.67 -9.07 -12.38
CA PRO A 27 -0.20 -8.81 -11.03
C PRO A 27 -0.85 -7.56 -10.44
N LYS A 28 -1.06 -7.55 -9.12
CA LYS A 28 -1.73 -6.45 -8.41
C LYS A 28 -1.11 -5.09 -8.69
N CYS A 29 0.22 -5.04 -8.80
CA CYS A 29 0.96 -3.81 -9.04
C CYS A 29 0.67 -3.18 -10.42
N LEU A 30 0.14 -3.95 -11.38
CA LEU A 30 -0.24 -3.49 -12.71
C LEU A 30 -1.73 -3.17 -12.86
N LEU A 31 -2.49 -3.26 -11.76
CA LEU A 31 -3.90 -2.91 -11.77
C LEU A 31 -4.08 -1.45 -12.25
N PRO A 32 -4.91 -1.17 -13.27
CA PRO A 32 -5.02 0.15 -13.86
C PRO A 32 -5.83 1.08 -12.95
N VAL A 33 -5.19 2.14 -12.46
CA VAL A 33 -5.87 3.24 -11.77
C VAL A 33 -5.78 4.44 -12.70
N GLY A 34 -6.88 4.77 -13.37
CA GLY A 34 -6.87 5.72 -14.48
C GLY A 34 -5.98 5.28 -15.64
N PRO A 35 -5.10 6.15 -16.17
CA PRO A 35 -4.26 5.82 -17.31
C PRO A 35 -2.98 5.05 -16.95
N TYR A 36 -2.62 4.94 -15.67
CA TYR A 36 -1.36 4.35 -15.22
C TYR A 36 -1.56 3.11 -14.33
N PRO A 37 -0.59 2.18 -14.32
CA PRO A 37 -0.61 1.04 -13.40
C PRO A 37 -0.44 1.51 -11.94
N LEU A 38 -0.98 0.76 -11.00
CA LEU A 38 -0.95 1.06 -9.57
C LEU A 38 0.47 1.34 -9.03
N LEU A 39 1.48 0.61 -9.52
CA LEU A 39 2.89 0.79 -9.15
C LEU A 39 3.49 2.14 -9.58
N TRP A 40 2.92 2.79 -10.58
CA TRP A 40 3.42 4.09 -11.06
C TRP A 40 3.25 5.18 -9.99
N TYR A 41 2.18 5.15 -9.20
CA TYR A 41 1.89 6.18 -8.19
C TYR A 41 2.93 6.29 -7.07
N PRO A 42 3.34 5.22 -6.37
CA PRO A 42 4.40 5.32 -5.37
C PRO A 42 5.76 5.65 -5.99
N LEU A 43 6.04 5.22 -7.23
CA LEU A 43 7.26 5.59 -7.94
C LEU A 43 7.28 7.08 -8.31
N ASN A 44 6.17 7.61 -8.82
CA ASN A 44 6.03 9.03 -9.12
C ASN A 44 6.16 9.88 -7.84
N LEU A 45 5.59 9.41 -6.72
CA LEU A 45 5.77 10.05 -5.42
C LEU A 45 7.25 10.13 -5.02
N LEU A 46 7.99 9.03 -5.14
CA LEU A 46 9.44 9.01 -4.88
C LEU A 46 10.21 9.95 -5.81
N GLN A 47 9.85 10.01 -7.10
CA GLN A 47 10.44 10.92 -8.07
C GLN A 47 10.23 12.39 -7.68
N GLN A 48 9.02 12.75 -7.25
CA GLN A 48 8.71 14.11 -6.77
C GLN A 48 9.52 14.50 -5.53
N HIS A 49 9.90 13.52 -4.70
CA HIS A 49 10.77 13.71 -3.52
C HIS A 49 12.27 13.55 -3.82
N ASN A 50 12.68 13.67 -5.09
CA ASN A 50 14.07 13.64 -5.55
C ASN A 50 14.85 12.35 -5.29
N PHE A 51 14.17 11.21 -5.17
CA PHE A 51 14.86 9.92 -5.25
C PHE A 51 15.32 9.69 -6.70
N SER A 52 16.55 9.20 -6.89
CA SER A 52 17.11 8.89 -8.21
C SER A 52 17.10 7.39 -8.52
N GLU A 53 17.32 6.57 -7.48
CA GLU A 53 17.38 5.11 -7.56
C GLU A 53 16.37 4.50 -6.60
N VAL A 54 15.63 3.50 -7.08
CA VAL A 54 14.60 2.80 -6.31
C VAL A 54 14.74 1.30 -6.53
N ILE A 55 14.70 0.53 -5.43
CA ILE A 55 14.67 -0.93 -5.47
C ILE A 55 13.21 -1.37 -5.51
N VAL A 56 12.79 -2.04 -6.56
CA VAL A 56 11.44 -2.59 -6.71
C VAL A 56 11.48 -4.09 -6.50
N VAL A 57 10.75 -4.55 -5.50
CA VAL A 57 10.70 -5.97 -5.12
C VAL A 57 9.52 -6.64 -5.79
N VAL A 58 9.79 -7.57 -6.70
CA VAL A 58 8.80 -8.23 -7.56
C VAL A 58 8.93 -9.75 -7.47
N LEU A 59 7.87 -10.47 -7.84
CA LEU A 59 7.96 -11.91 -8.07
C LEU A 59 8.72 -12.18 -9.37
N GLU A 60 9.49 -13.27 -9.41
CA GLU A 60 10.32 -13.61 -10.57
C GLU A 60 9.51 -13.78 -11.85
N GLN A 61 8.34 -14.42 -11.76
CA GLN A 61 7.43 -14.64 -12.89
C GLN A 61 6.83 -13.35 -13.46
N GLU A 62 6.67 -12.31 -12.63
CA GLU A 62 5.98 -11.06 -13.00
C GLU A 62 6.95 -9.97 -13.50
N LYS A 63 8.26 -10.18 -13.32
CA LYS A 63 9.31 -9.18 -13.59
C LYS A 63 9.23 -8.58 -14.99
N LEU A 64 9.13 -9.44 -16.01
CA LEU A 64 9.15 -9.01 -17.42
C LEU A 64 7.94 -8.14 -17.75
N GLU A 65 6.76 -8.55 -17.29
CA GLU A 65 5.51 -7.81 -17.51
C GLU A 65 5.56 -6.44 -16.82
N ILE A 66 6.03 -6.40 -15.56
CA ILE A 66 6.18 -5.15 -14.80
C ILE A 66 7.16 -4.21 -15.47
N GLN A 67 8.30 -4.72 -15.93
CA GLN A 67 9.32 -3.91 -16.59
C GLN A 67 8.77 -3.28 -17.88
N LEU A 68 8.12 -4.07 -18.75
CA LEU A 68 7.51 -3.57 -19.98
C LEU A 68 6.40 -2.55 -19.71
N ALA A 69 5.57 -2.78 -18.69
CA ALA A 69 4.52 -1.85 -18.32
C ALA A 69 5.08 -0.51 -17.84
N LEU A 70 6.16 -0.51 -17.07
CA LEU A 70 6.79 0.70 -16.55
C LEU A 70 7.61 1.45 -17.61
N GLU A 71 8.21 0.77 -18.58
CA GLU A 71 8.92 1.41 -19.71
C GLU A 71 8.00 2.32 -20.54
N ASN A 72 6.71 2.00 -20.60
CA ASN A 72 5.70 2.81 -21.27
C ASN A 72 5.20 4.01 -20.44
N THR A 73 5.69 4.18 -19.21
CA THR A 73 5.26 5.27 -18.30
C THR A 73 6.28 6.41 -18.24
N PRO A 74 5.85 7.65 -17.93
CA PRO A 74 6.74 8.81 -17.91
C PRO A 74 7.59 8.89 -16.61
N LEU A 75 8.37 7.86 -16.31
CA LEU A 75 9.28 7.80 -15.17
C LEU A 75 10.73 8.08 -15.60
N LYS A 76 11.43 8.93 -14.84
CA LYS A 76 12.85 9.25 -15.02
C LYS A 76 13.75 8.56 -13.98
N LEU A 77 13.17 7.69 -13.16
CA LEU A 77 13.86 6.96 -12.10
C LEU A 77 14.68 5.80 -12.65
N LYS A 78 15.81 5.52 -12.00
CA LYS A 78 16.55 4.27 -12.22
C LYS A 78 15.98 3.20 -11.29
N LEU A 79 15.37 2.18 -11.88
CA LEU A 79 14.72 1.08 -11.15
C LEU A 79 15.66 -0.14 -11.11
N ASP A 80 15.97 -0.61 -9.90
CA ASP A 80 16.63 -1.90 -9.68
C ASP A 80 15.58 -2.94 -9.26
N TYR A 81 15.39 -3.98 -10.07
CA TYR A 81 14.42 -5.03 -9.79
C TYR A 81 15.06 -6.13 -8.93
N ALA A 82 14.55 -6.32 -7.72
CA ALA A 82 14.88 -7.46 -6.88
C ALA A 82 13.79 -8.52 -7.03
N THR A 83 14.16 -9.69 -7.55
CA THR A 83 13.25 -10.80 -7.80
C THR A 83 13.21 -11.76 -6.62
N ILE A 84 12.00 -12.16 -6.22
CA ILE A 84 11.77 -13.18 -5.20
C ILE A 84 11.17 -14.42 -5.88
N PRO A 85 11.55 -15.65 -5.47
CA PRO A 85 10.96 -16.88 -5.99
C PRO A 85 9.45 -16.93 -5.75
N SER A 86 8.69 -17.43 -6.74
CA SER A 86 7.23 -17.54 -6.64
C SER A 86 6.75 -18.74 -5.80
N ASP A 87 7.63 -19.71 -5.56
CA ASP A 87 7.27 -21.03 -5.03
C ASP A 87 6.92 -21.04 -3.54
N SER A 88 7.24 -19.97 -2.81
CA SER A 88 6.92 -19.84 -1.38
C SER A 88 6.09 -18.60 -1.10
N ASP A 89 5.19 -18.71 -0.12
CA ASP A 89 4.33 -17.63 0.34
C ASP A 89 5.14 -16.60 1.15
N PHE A 90 5.94 -15.80 0.45
CA PHE A 90 6.72 -14.73 1.06
C PHE A 90 5.80 -13.62 1.57
N GLY A 91 5.86 -13.33 2.86
CA GLY A 91 5.27 -12.13 3.42
C GLY A 91 6.13 -10.89 3.16
N THR A 92 5.61 -9.71 3.50
CA THR A 92 6.32 -8.43 3.27
C THR A 92 7.62 -8.31 4.04
N ALA A 93 7.73 -8.95 5.22
CA ALA A 93 8.96 -8.97 5.99
C ALA A 93 9.98 -9.96 5.38
N ASP A 94 9.50 -11.09 4.85
CA ASP A 94 10.36 -12.04 4.16
C ASP A 94 10.91 -11.44 2.85
N SER A 95 10.10 -10.64 2.14
CA SER A 95 10.58 -9.89 0.97
C SER A 95 11.74 -8.95 1.31
N LEU A 96 11.63 -8.25 2.44
CA LEU A 96 12.70 -7.37 2.92
C LEU A 96 13.94 -8.16 3.35
N ARG A 97 13.75 -9.33 3.99
CA ARG A 97 14.84 -10.24 4.37
C ARG A 97 15.62 -10.75 3.16
N TYR A 98 14.93 -11.06 2.07
CA TYR A 98 15.55 -11.56 0.85
C TYR A 98 16.45 -10.51 0.18
N ILE A 99 16.08 -9.23 0.26
CA ILE A 99 16.86 -8.12 -0.32
C ILE A 99 17.88 -7.51 0.65
N TYR A 100 18.13 -8.16 1.79
CA TYR A 100 18.99 -7.67 2.86
C TYR A 100 20.36 -7.17 2.36
N ASP A 101 20.98 -7.92 1.45
CA ASP A 101 22.33 -7.63 0.92
C ASP A 101 22.37 -6.36 0.05
N LYS A 102 21.23 -5.96 -0.54
CA LYS A 102 21.14 -4.74 -1.38
C LYS A 102 20.97 -3.47 -0.55
N ILE A 103 20.47 -3.59 0.69
CA ILE A 103 20.21 -2.45 1.58
C ILE A 103 21.51 -2.13 2.35
N GLN A 104 22.10 -0.96 2.10
CA GLN A 104 23.38 -0.52 2.67
C GLN A 104 23.23 0.68 3.60
N SER A 105 22.22 1.52 3.40
CA SER A 105 21.94 2.70 4.25
C SER A 105 20.58 2.62 4.92
N ASP A 106 20.18 3.69 5.63
CA ASP A 106 18.82 3.83 6.11
C ASP A 106 17.85 3.77 4.91
N PHE A 107 16.66 3.23 5.10
CA PHE A 107 15.80 2.91 3.97
C PHE A 107 14.35 3.31 4.20
N LEU A 108 13.69 3.68 3.12
CA LEU A 108 12.29 4.03 3.05
C LEU A 108 11.55 2.90 2.33
N VAL A 109 10.59 2.28 3.01
CA VAL A 109 9.75 1.20 2.46
C VAL A 109 8.39 1.78 2.09
N LEU A 110 7.96 1.54 0.86
CA LEU A 110 6.60 1.81 0.38
C LEU A 110 6.00 0.54 -0.19
N SER A 111 4.68 0.47 -0.18
CA SER A 111 3.93 -0.57 -0.86
C SER A 111 3.48 -0.12 -2.24
N CYS A 112 3.36 -1.07 -3.18
CA CYS A 112 2.94 -0.79 -4.55
C CYS A 112 1.51 -0.25 -4.65
N ASP A 113 0.65 -0.52 -3.66
CA ASP A 113 -0.77 -0.19 -3.65
C ASP A 113 -1.10 1.17 -3.01
N LEU A 114 -0.10 2.01 -2.79
CA LEU A 114 -0.31 3.35 -2.25
C LEU A 114 -0.57 4.36 -3.38
N VAL A 115 -1.70 5.06 -3.31
CA VAL A 115 -1.99 6.24 -4.14
C VAL A 115 -2.10 7.45 -3.23
N SER A 116 -1.18 8.40 -3.36
CA SER A 116 -1.13 9.58 -2.49
C SER A 116 -0.35 10.74 -3.10
N ASN A 117 -0.71 11.97 -2.70
CA ASN A 117 0.05 13.20 -2.95
C ASN A 117 0.78 13.72 -1.69
N VAL A 118 0.89 12.91 -0.64
CA VAL A 118 1.46 13.33 0.63
C VAL A 118 2.93 13.73 0.49
N SER A 119 3.32 14.83 1.11
CA SER A 119 4.73 15.16 1.22
C SER A 119 5.45 14.18 2.16
N LEU A 120 6.55 13.57 1.72
CA LEU A 120 7.36 12.68 2.57
C LEU A 120 8.32 13.45 3.49
N TYR A 121 8.57 14.73 3.23
CA TYR A 121 9.50 15.54 4.03
C TYR A 121 9.16 15.59 5.52
N PRO A 122 7.89 15.79 5.96
CA PRO A 122 7.55 15.74 7.38
C PRO A 122 7.91 14.41 8.05
N LEU A 123 7.71 13.29 7.35
CA LEU A 123 8.06 11.95 7.83
C LEU A 123 9.56 11.79 8.03
N ILE A 124 10.32 12.16 7.01
CA ILE A 124 11.78 12.06 7.02
C ILE A 124 12.38 13.03 8.06
N ASN A 125 11.83 14.25 8.18
CA ASN A 125 12.30 15.23 9.15
C ASN A 125 12.07 14.77 10.59
N LYS A 126 10.90 14.21 10.92
CA LYS A 126 10.65 13.66 12.25
C LYS A 126 11.57 12.47 12.57
N PHE A 127 11.87 11.64 11.56
CA PHE A 127 12.83 10.56 11.69
C PHE A 127 14.24 11.10 12.02
N ARG A 128 14.67 12.17 11.35
CA ARG A 128 15.95 12.86 11.60
C ARG A 128 15.99 13.54 12.97
N GLU A 129 14.98 14.35 13.31
CA GLU A 129 14.89 15.14 14.55
C GLU A 129 15.02 14.28 15.80
N HIS A 130 14.33 13.14 15.83
CA HIS A 130 14.30 12.26 16.98
C HIS A 130 15.28 11.09 16.92
N HIS A 131 16.10 11.01 15.86
CA HIS A 131 16.94 9.84 15.58
C HIS A 131 16.15 8.54 15.78
N ALA A 132 15.01 8.46 15.11
CA ALA A 132 14.07 7.36 15.27
C ALA A 132 14.64 6.05 14.71
N ALA A 133 14.24 4.92 15.29
CA ALA A 133 14.46 3.61 14.70
C ALA A 133 13.48 3.35 13.56
N LEU A 134 12.24 3.83 13.75
CA LEU A 134 11.13 3.72 12.82
C LEU A 134 10.30 5.00 12.85
N ALA A 135 9.95 5.52 11.68
CA ALA A 135 8.86 6.48 11.52
C ALA A 135 7.85 5.95 10.49
N LEU A 136 6.56 6.01 10.80
CA LEU A 136 5.48 5.57 9.92
C LEU A 136 4.47 6.68 9.62
N LEU A 137 3.81 6.58 8.47
CA LEU A 137 2.77 7.52 8.04
C LEU A 137 1.37 6.90 8.21
N LEU A 138 0.43 7.71 8.70
CA LEU A 138 -0.97 7.35 8.91
C LEU A 138 -1.89 8.27 8.11
N PHE A 139 -2.87 7.69 7.43
CA PHE A 139 -3.92 8.45 6.75
C PHE A 139 -5.23 8.45 7.54
N PRO A 140 -6.02 9.53 7.47
CA PRO A 140 -7.39 9.50 7.97
C PRO A 140 -8.24 8.52 7.14
N SER A 141 -9.02 7.69 7.82
CA SER A 141 -10.02 6.83 7.18
C SER A 141 -11.19 7.66 6.65
N GLY A 142 -11.83 7.22 5.57
CA GLY A 142 -13.08 7.81 5.08
C GLY A 142 -13.14 8.09 3.59
N PHE A 143 -12.05 7.88 2.84
CA PHE A 143 -12.03 8.13 1.40
C PHE A 143 -13.13 7.38 0.62
N GLU A 144 -13.49 6.19 1.10
CA GLU A 144 -14.46 5.27 0.48
C GLU A 144 -15.93 5.52 0.88
N SER A 145 -16.24 6.45 1.79
CA SER A 145 -17.57 6.56 2.43
C SER A 145 -18.74 6.80 1.48
N ASP A 146 -18.48 7.48 0.36
CA ASP A 146 -19.53 7.96 -0.56
C ASP A 146 -19.75 7.00 -1.73
N VAL A 147 -19.00 5.89 -1.77
CA VAL A 147 -18.93 4.99 -2.92
C VAL A 147 -19.75 3.74 -2.62
N VAL A 148 -20.77 3.52 -3.44
CA VAL A 148 -21.58 2.29 -3.37
C VAL A 148 -20.85 1.18 -4.14
N MET A 149 -20.57 0.08 -3.45
CA MET A 149 -19.95 -1.11 -4.05
C MET A 149 -20.94 -1.81 -5.00
N PRO A 150 -20.53 -2.12 -6.24
CA PRO A 150 -21.24 -3.02 -7.13
C PRO A 150 -21.11 -4.48 -6.68
N GLY A 151 -22.01 -5.33 -7.14
CA GLY A 151 -22.07 -6.75 -6.82
C GLY A 151 -23.04 -7.08 -5.68
N PRO A 152 -23.03 -8.34 -5.21
CA PRO A 152 -23.90 -8.79 -4.13
C PRO A 152 -23.60 -8.02 -2.85
N LYS A 153 -24.64 -7.77 -2.02
CA LYS A 153 -24.54 -7.07 -0.74
C LYS A 153 -23.84 -7.91 0.35
N SER A 154 -22.72 -8.54 0.03
CA SER A 154 -21.88 -9.19 1.02
C SER A 154 -21.35 -8.11 1.99
N LYS A 155 -21.26 -8.45 3.28
CA LYS A 155 -20.76 -7.53 4.31
C LYS A 155 -19.25 -7.33 4.12
N HIS A 156 -18.84 -6.41 3.25
CA HIS A 156 -17.47 -5.91 3.22
C HIS A 156 -17.19 -5.22 4.56
N LYS A 157 -16.41 -5.87 5.42
CA LYS A 157 -15.90 -5.24 6.64
C LYS A 157 -14.70 -4.39 6.25
N PRO A 158 -14.75 -3.06 6.38
CA PRO A 158 -13.60 -2.22 6.09
C PRO A 158 -12.47 -2.57 7.06
N GLU A 159 -11.23 -2.59 6.54
CA GLU A 159 -10.04 -2.73 7.37
C GLU A 159 -9.98 -1.54 8.35
N ARG A 160 -9.76 -1.83 9.62
CA ARG A 160 -9.62 -0.82 10.66
C ARG A 160 -8.39 -1.17 11.47
N ASP A 161 -7.57 -0.16 11.73
CA ASP A 161 -6.43 -0.26 12.62
C ASP A 161 -6.76 0.46 13.93
N VAL A 162 -6.26 -0.06 15.04
CA VAL A 162 -6.30 0.60 16.34
C VAL A 162 -4.89 1.04 16.69
N ILE A 163 -4.73 2.35 16.86
CA ILE A 163 -3.41 2.98 16.97
C ILE A 163 -3.36 3.80 18.25
N GLY A 164 -2.39 3.50 19.11
CA GLY A 164 -2.14 4.24 20.34
C GLY A 164 -0.93 5.15 20.22
N ILE A 165 -1.11 6.45 20.42
CA ILE A 165 -0.03 7.45 20.40
C ILE A 165 0.03 8.17 21.74
N HIS A 166 1.24 8.32 22.28
CA HIS A 166 1.47 9.11 23.48
C HIS A 166 1.36 10.61 23.18
N ALA A 167 0.43 11.31 23.82
CA ALA A 167 0.18 12.73 23.56
C ALA A 167 1.41 13.61 23.81
N ALA A 168 2.18 13.32 24.87
CA ALA A 168 3.33 14.13 25.29
C ALA A 168 4.58 13.92 24.43
N THR A 169 4.84 12.68 23.99
CA THR A 169 6.08 12.32 23.27
C THR A 169 5.86 12.08 21.79
N GLN A 170 4.60 12.04 21.33
CA GLN A 170 4.21 11.69 19.97
C GLN A 170 4.75 10.32 19.51
N ARG A 171 5.10 9.45 20.48
CA ARG A 171 5.60 8.09 20.24
C ARG A 171 4.45 7.13 20.01
N LEU A 172 4.70 6.16 19.15
CA LEU A 172 3.80 5.04 18.93
C LEU A 172 3.91 4.08 20.12
N ALA A 173 2.77 3.80 20.76
CA ALA A 173 2.67 2.91 21.91
C ALA A 173 2.23 1.50 21.51
N PHE A 174 1.28 1.40 20.58
CA PHE A 174 0.86 0.15 19.96
C PHE A 174 0.20 0.41 18.60
N LEU A 175 0.26 -0.60 17.74
CA LEU A 175 -0.41 -0.67 16.45
C LEU A 175 -0.95 -2.10 16.32
N SER A 176 -2.24 -2.26 16.09
CA SER A 176 -2.88 -3.57 15.93
C SER A 176 -4.05 -3.48 14.96
N ALA A 177 -4.25 -4.49 14.13
CA ALA A 177 -5.45 -4.57 13.32
C ALA A 177 -6.67 -4.83 14.22
N ALA A 178 -7.81 -4.23 13.88
CA ALA A 178 -9.05 -4.45 14.63
C ALA A 178 -9.58 -5.89 14.47
N SER A 179 -9.16 -6.62 13.44
CA SER A 179 -9.43 -8.05 13.26
C SER A 179 -8.81 -8.93 14.34
N ASP A 180 -7.68 -8.48 14.88
CA ASP A 180 -6.90 -9.22 15.87
C ASP A 180 -7.39 -8.91 17.29
N CYS A 181 -8.24 -7.89 17.41
CA CYS A 181 -8.92 -7.54 18.64
C CYS A 181 -10.24 -8.29 18.67
N GLU A 182 -10.47 -9.10 19.72
CA GLU A 182 -11.77 -9.71 19.99
C GLU A 182 -12.75 -8.63 20.50
N GLU A 183 -13.40 -8.85 21.64
CA GLU A 183 -14.27 -7.84 22.26
C GLU A 183 -13.50 -6.77 23.05
N THR A 184 -12.26 -7.06 23.43
CA THR A 184 -11.45 -6.19 24.30
C THR A 184 -10.06 -5.93 23.73
N LEU A 185 -9.55 -4.73 23.99
CA LEU A 185 -8.17 -4.33 23.66
C LEU A 185 -7.30 -4.38 24.91
N ASN A 186 -6.32 -5.27 24.93
CA ASN A 186 -5.40 -5.43 26.05
C ASN A 186 -4.25 -4.42 25.98
N ILE A 187 -4.32 -3.38 26.83
CA ILE A 187 -3.25 -2.37 26.95
C ILE A 187 -2.40 -2.66 28.19
N GLN A 188 -1.08 -2.75 28.00
CA GLN A 188 -0.16 -3.01 29.09
C GLN A 188 -0.08 -1.81 30.04
N ARG A 189 -0.36 -2.03 31.34
CA ARG A 189 -0.40 -0.97 32.37
C ARG A 189 0.87 -0.10 32.41
N HIS A 190 2.04 -0.64 32.07
CA HIS A 190 3.28 0.14 32.10
C HIS A 190 3.31 1.26 31.06
N LEU A 191 2.59 1.13 29.94
CA LEU A 191 2.45 2.20 28.94
C LEU A 191 1.75 3.44 29.54
N LEU A 192 0.94 3.26 30.59
CA LEU A 192 0.22 4.34 31.27
C LEU A 192 0.98 4.92 32.48
N LYS A 193 2.03 4.24 32.97
CA LYS A 193 2.71 4.61 34.24
C LYS A 193 3.48 5.94 34.16
N ASN A 194 3.96 6.34 32.99
CA ASN A 194 4.82 7.52 32.83
C ASN A 194 4.02 8.74 32.34
N ARG A 195 3.21 9.34 33.22
CA ARG A 195 2.38 10.56 32.97
C ARG A 195 1.53 10.44 31.69
N GLY A 196 1.03 9.22 31.43
CA GLY A 196 0.63 8.76 30.11
C GLY A 196 -0.81 9.08 29.76
N ARG A 197 -1.03 10.26 29.17
CA ARG A 197 -2.18 10.43 28.27
C ARG A 197 -1.87 9.65 26.99
N LEU A 198 -2.64 8.61 26.75
CA LEU A 198 -2.59 7.77 25.56
C LEU A 198 -3.81 8.09 24.71
N ASP A 199 -3.58 8.72 23.56
CA ASP A 199 -4.64 9.00 22.61
C ASP A 199 -4.77 7.76 21.69
N VAL A 200 -5.97 7.21 21.61
CA VAL A 200 -6.27 6.01 20.82
C VAL A 200 -7.13 6.40 19.63
N TYR A 201 -6.68 6.01 18.44
CA TYR A 201 -7.32 6.33 17.18
C TYR A 201 -7.81 5.05 16.49
N SER A 202 -9.05 5.08 16.02
CA SER A 202 -9.68 4.01 15.21
C SER A 202 -10.03 4.45 13.79
N ARG A 203 -9.84 5.75 13.50
CA ARG A 203 -10.09 6.38 12.19
C ARG A 203 -8.80 6.72 11.46
N LEU A 204 -7.70 6.09 11.84
CA LEU A 204 -6.42 6.21 11.17
C LEU A 204 -6.08 4.85 10.57
N LEU A 205 -5.55 4.87 9.35
CA LEU A 205 -5.11 3.68 8.63
C LEU A 205 -3.63 3.78 8.34
N ASP A 206 -2.94 2.65 8.38
CA ASP A 206 -1.54 2.57 8.00
C ASP A 206 -1.34 2.80 6.49
N ALA A 207 -0.53 3.79 6.15
CA ALA A 207 -0.14 4.10 4.76
C ALA A 207 0.82 3.06 4.17
N HIS A 208 1.42 2.20 4.99
CA HIS A 208 2.51 1.30 4.61
C HIS A 208 3.70 2.06 4.01
N VAL A 209 3.99 3.23 4.60
CA VAL A 209 5.17 4.06 4.31
C VAL A 209 5.98 4.13 5.59
N TYR A 210 7.18 3.56 5.55
CA TYR A 210 8.04 3.41 6.72
C TYR A 210 9.45 3.92 6.44
N VAL A 211 9.99 4.76 7.31
CA VAL A 211 11.42 5.12 7.32
C VAL A 211 12.09 4.33 8.43
N LEU A 212 13.14 3.59 8.09
CA LEU A 212 13.80 2.62 8.95
C LEU A 212 15.30 2.85 9.00
N LYS A 213 15.89 2.65 10.19
CA LYS A 213 17.33 2.57 10.34
C LYS A 213 17.89 1.28 9.72
N LYS A 214 19.09 1.34 9.14
CA LYS A 214 19.76 0.17 8.56
C LYS A 214 19.81 -1.04 9.50
N TRP A 215 20.15 -0.84 10.77
CA TRP A 215 20.24 -1.96 11.73
C TRP A 215 18.91 -2.72 11.92
N VAL A 216 17.77 -2.11 11.61
CA VAL A 216 16.46 -2.75 11.72
C VAL A 216 16.32 -3.91 10.73
N ILE A 217 16.92 -3.80 9.53
CA ILE A 217 16.93 -4.92 8.58
C ILE A 217 17.89 -6.03 9.06
N ASP A 218 19.02 -5.68 9.67
CA ASP A 218 19.95 -6.65 10.25
C ASP A 218 19.27 -7.47 11.37
N TYR A 219 18.41 -6.81 12.15
CA TYR A 219 17.58 -7.47 13.14
C TYR A 219 16.50 -8.38 12.51
N LEU A 220 15.83 -7.91 11.45
CA LEU A 220 14.82 -8.70 10.74
C LEU A 220 15.42 -9.95 10.08
N HIS A 221 16.64 -9.85 9.56
CA HIS A 221 17.32 -10.97 8.90
C HIS A 221 17.54 -12.16 9.83
N ARG A 222 17.81 -11.91 11.13
CA ARG A 222 18.00 -12.99 12.12
C ARG A 222 16.68 -13.57 12.67
N LYS A 223 15.54 -12.94 12.37
CA LYS A 223 14.22 -13.36 12.84
C LYS A 223 13.42 -13.95 11.68
N GLU A 224 13.66 -15.24 11.41
CA GLU A 224 12.99 -15.99 10.33
C GLU A 224 11.49 -16.22 10.59
N ASN A 225 11.07 -16.25 11.85
CA ASN A 225 9.67 -16.53 12.22
C ASN A 225 8.68 -15.39 11.91
N ILE A 226 9.14 -14.28 11.36
CA ILE A 226 8.33 -13.08 11.11
C ILE A 226 8.09 -12.96 9.61
N SER A 227 6.83 -13.14 9.19
CA SER A 227 6.43 -13.12 7.78
C SER A 227 5.88 -11.76 7.35
N THR A 228 5.01 -11.15 8.17
CA THR A 228 4.33 -9.90 7.84
C THR A 228 4.94 -8.70 8.55
N PHE A 229 5.27 -7.66 7.79
CA PHE A 229 5.90 -6.48 8.38
C PHE A 229 4.92 -5.69 9.27
N LYS A 230 3.73 -5.35 8.74
CA LYS A 230 2.68 -4.63 9.48
C LYS A 230 2.12 -5.45 10.65
N GLY A 231 1.82 -6.73 10.42
CA GLY A 231 1.10 -7.57 11.39
C GLY A 231 1.97 -8.09 12.54
N GLU A 232 3.22 -8.45 12.25
CA GLU A 232 4.08 -9.11 13.24
C GLU A 232 5.29 -8.26 13.62
N PHE A 233 6.03 -7.75 12.62
CA PHE A 233 7.29 -7.04 12.88
C PHE A 233 7.09 -5.71 13.60
N LEU A 234 6.16 -4.86 13.13
CA LEU A 234 5.90 -3.55 13.72
C LEU A 234 5.46 -3.66 15.19
N PRO A 235 4.43 -4.46 15.56
CA PRO A 235 4.04 -4.60 16.95
C PRO A 235 5.16 -5.18 17.82
N HIS A 236 5.98 -6.08 17.27
CA HIS A 236 7.13 -6.62 17.97
C HIS A 236 8.21 -5.55 18.26
N LEU A 237 8.54 -4.71 17.29
CA LEU A 237 9.51 -3.62 17.44
C LEU A 237 9.01 -2.57 18.44
N ILE A 238 7.73 -2.19 18.37
CA ILE A 238 7.10 -1.25 19.30
C ILE A 238 7.11 -1.79 20.73
N LYS A 239 6.80 -3.08 20.94
CA LYS A 239 6.90 -3.71 22.27
C LYS A 239 8.31 -3.65 22.85
N LYS A 240 9.34 -3.78 22.00
CA LYS A 240 10.76 -3.72 22.41
C LYS A 240 11.24 -2.29 22.71
N GLN A 241 10.50 -1.24 22.33
CA GLN A 241 10.79 0.15 22.70
C GLN A 241 10.88 0.34 24.22
N HIS A 242 10.05 -0.39 24.98
CA HIS A 242 9.95 -0.29 26.43
C HIS A 242 10.74 -1.38 27.17
N ALA A 243 11.51 -2.20 26.45
CA ALA A 243 12.36 -3.21 27.06
C ALA A 243 13.52 -2.53 27.79
N LYS A 244 13.59 -2.71 29.11
CA LYS A 244 14.74 -2.23 29.90
C LYS A 244 16.01 -2.92 29.41
N ARG A 245 17.09 -2.15 29.26
CA ARG A 245 18.43 -2.71 29.11
C ARG A 245 18.69 -3.66 30.29
N PRO A 246 19.12 -4.92 30.07
CA PRO A 246 19.62 -5.72 31.17
C PRO A 246 20.84 -5.01 31.75
N LEU A 247 20.71 -4.51 32.98
CA LEU A 247 21.82 -4.00 33.78
C LEU A 247 22.64 -5.22 34.22
N LYS A 248 23.53 -5.72 33.35
CA LYS A 248 24.73 -6.51 33.66
C LYS A 248 25.41 -6.99 32.37
N THR A 249 26.59 -6.45 32.11
CA THR A 249 27.68 -7.21 31.50
C THR A 249 27.96 -8.34 32.48
N VAL A 250 27.40 -9.52 32.26
CA VAL A 250 27.79 -10.71 33.01
C VAL A 250 29.21 -11.01 32.54
N GLN A 251 30.19 -10.71 33.37
CA GLN A 251 31.50 -11.34 33.27
C GLN A 251 31.26 -12.84 33.32
N ASP A 252 31.82 -13.55 32.35
CA ASP A 252 31.82 -15.02 32.29
C ASP A 252 32.29 -15.60 33.62
N THR A 253 31.36 -15.93 34.49
CA THR A 253 31.56 -16.86 35.59
C THR A 253 30.78 -18.11 35.25
N THR A 254 31.53 -19.08 34.73
CA THR A 254 31.20 -20.50 34.65
C THR A 254 30.22 -20.91 35.75
N SER A 255 28.98 -21.19 35.37
CA SER A 255 28.00 -21.86 36.22
C SER A 255 27.49 -23.04 35.41
N GLU A 256 27.89 -24.23 35.84
CA GLU A 256 27.47 -25.51 35.28
C GLU A 256 25.96 -25.66 35.47
N VAL A 257 25.28 -26.07 34.40
CA VAL A 257 23.83 -26.35 34.30
C VAL A 257 22.93 -25.09 34.27
N GLY A 258 22.61 -24.62 33.07
CA GLY A 258 21.57 -23.61 32.86
C GLY A 258 21.42 -23.24 31.39
N VAL A 259 20.21 -23.40 30.86
CA VAL A 259 19.82 -23.13 29.47
C VAL A 259 20.50 -21.87 28.91
N VAL A 260 21.27 -22.03 27.83
CA VAL A 260 21.77 -20.93 27.00
C VAL A 260 20.56 -20.23 26.38
N THR A 261 19.96 -19.28 27.08
CA THR A 261 19.03 -18.34 26.45
C THR A 261 19.87 -17.50 25.50
N LYS A 262 19.74 -17.77 24.20
CA LYS A 262 20.43 -17.04 23.12
C LYS A 262 20.35 -15.53 23.37
N ASN A 263 21.49 -14.91 23.67
CA ASN A 263 21.64 -13.44 23.80
C ASN A 263 21.35 -12.68 22.48
N GLU A 264 21.08 -13.40 21.39
CA GLU A 264 20.86 -12.92 20.02
C GLU A 264 19.48 -12.26 19.79
N ASP A 265 18.55 -12.44 20.73
CA ASP A 265 17.16 -11.98 20.65
C ASP A 265 16.92 -10.53 21.09
N ASN A 266 17.99 -9.85 21.54
CA ASN A 266 17.91 -8.49 22.03
C ASN A 266 18.21 -7.50 20.90
N VAL A 267 17.17 -6.78 20.46
CA VAL A 267 17.21 -5.63 19.53
C VAL A 267 18.36 -4.67 19.84
N LEU A 268 18.67 -4.50 21.13
CA LEU A 268 19.70 -3.62 21.67
C LEU A 268 21.13 -3.93 21.19
N HIS A 269 21.41 -5.16 20.72
CA HIS A 269 22.69 -5.54 20.15
C HIS A 269 22.92 -4.93 18.76
N TYR A 270 21.85 -4.75 17.99
CA TYR A 270 21.92 -4.25 16.62
C TYR A 270 21.98 -2.73 16.55
N VAL A 271 21.50 -2.05 17.58
CA VAL A 271 21.54 -0.59 17.61
C VAL A 271 23.02 -0.15 17.65
N PRO A 272 23.50 0.63 16.66
CA PRO A 272 24.88 1.08 16.65
C PRO A 272 25.17 1.92 17.91
N HIS A 273 26.20 1.52 18.65
CA HIS A 273 26.67 2.21 19.86
C HIS A 273 27.87 3.10 19.54
N SER A 274 27.83 3.83 18.41
CA SER A 274 28.93 4.74 18.12
C SER A 274 28.96 5.86 19.18
N ILE A 275 30.16 6.29 19.56
CA ILE A 275 30.34 7.42 20.51
C ILE A 275 29.61 8.67 19.98
N LEU A 276 29.52 8.81 18.65
CA LEU A 276 28.77 9.86 17.98
C LEU A 276 27.27 9.74 18.21
N ASP A 277 26.66 8.55 18.06
CA ASP A 277 25.21 8.35 18.31
C ASP A 277 24.83 8.62 19.76
N GLN A 278 25.70 8.26 20.70
CA GLN A 278 25.50 8.59 22.12
C GLN A 278 25.56 10.09 22.36
N LYS A 279 26.55 10.79 21.77
CA LYS A 279 26.64 12.25 21.84
C LYS A 279 25.43 12.92 21.22
N ILE A 280 25.03 12.52 20.01
CA ILE A 280 23.84 13.02 19.30
C ILE A 280 22.58 12.85 20.16
N THR A 281 22.41 11.69 20.79
CA THR A 281 21.27 11.43 21.68
C THR A 281 21.28 12.36 22.90
N GLN A 282 22.46 12.64 23.46
CA GLN A 282 22.63 13.49 24.64
C GLN A 282 22.51 14.99 24.32
N THR A 283 22.94 15.43 23.14
CA THR A 283 23.01 16.85 22.75
C THR A 283 21.80 17.34 21.96
N SER A 284 20.93 16.46 21.46
CA SER A 284 19.75 16.89 20.68
C SER A 284 18.74 17.65 21.54
N LEU A 285 18.43 18.88 21.12
CA LEU A 285 17.46 19.79 21.75
C LEU A 285 16.03 19.23 21.68
N PHE A 286 15.69 18.52 20.61
CA PHE A 286 14.40 17.83 20.45
C PHE A 286 14.25 16.63 21.41
N ASN A 287 15.37 16.20 21.98
CA ASN A 287 15.42 15.11 22.94
C ASN A 287 15.55 15.58 24.40
N GLN A 288 15.79 16.87 24.62
CA GLN A 288 15.87 17.49 25.94
C GLN A 288 14.62 18.33 26.21
N SER A 289 13.70 17.80 27.01
CA SER A 289 12.85 18.69 27.80
C SER A 289 13.70 19.21 28.96
N LEU A 290 13.88 20.53 29.04
CA LEU A 290 14.67 21.28 30.06
C LEU A 290 14.33 20.95 31.54
N SER A 291 13.36 20.08 31.81
CA SER A 291 12.94 19.67 33.15
C SER A 291 13.04 18.17 33.43
N GLN A 292 13.48 17.34 32.48
CA GLN A 292 13.36 15.88 32.59
C GLN A 292 14.59 15.13 32.06
N THR A 293 14.89 13.98 32.69
CA THR A 293 15.92 13.04 32.23
C THR A 293 15.62 12.59 30.79
N PRO A 294 16.61 12.58 29.88
CA PRO A 294 16.39 12.22 28.48
C PRO A 294 15.86 10.79 28.38
N TYR A 295 14.60 10.65 27.96
CA TYR A 295 13.96 9.42 27.47
C TYR A 295 14.29 8.09 28.19
N HIS A 296 14.45 8.06 29.52
CA HIS A 296 14.69 6.85 30.31
C HIS A 296 15.74 5.84 29.77
N GLY A 297 16.66 6.27 28.88
CA GLY A 297 17.60 5.37 28.21
C GLY A 297 17.02 4.45 27.13
N ASP A 298 15.82 4.73 26.61
CA ASP A 298 15.21 3.95 25.52
C ASP A 298 16.03 4.12 24.22
N VAL A 299 16.50 2.99 23.71
CA VAL A 299 17.41 2.91 22.56
C VAL A 299 16.64 2.81 21.24
N VAL A 300 15.50 2.11 21.24
CA VAL A 300 14.62 1.96 20.09
C VAL A 300 13.51 3.01 20.18
N ARG A 301 13.22 3.72 19.09
CA ARG A 301 12.21 4.78 19.08
C ARG A 301 11.34 4.69 17.84
N CYS A 302 10.03 4.57 18.05
CA CYS A 302 9.03 4.44 17.00
C CYS A 302 8.09 5.65 17.05
N TYR A 303 7.96 6.35 15.92
CA TYR A 303 7.08 7.50 15.76
C TYR A 303 6.07 7.27 14.65
N ALA A 304 4.91 7.89 14.80
CA ALA A 304 3.91 7.98 13.75
C ALA A 304 3.67 9.45 13.38
N ILE A 305 3.35 9.70 12.11
CA ILE A 305 2.87 10.99 11.62
C ILE A 305 1.50 10.79 10.99
N GLN A 306 0.57 11.65 11.38
CA GLN A 306 -0.69 11.76 10.68
C GLN A 306 -0.52 12.68 9.47
N ALA A 307 -0.91 12.20 8.30
CA ALA A 307 -0.98 13.02 7.10
C ALA A 307 -1.96 14.19 7.29
N PRO A 308 -1.71 15.35 6.65
CA PRO A 308 -2.64 16.47 6.70
C PRO A 308 -4.01 16.05 6.15
N LYS A 309 -5.09 16.70 6.62
CA LYS A 309 -6.46 16.30 6.27
C LYS A 309 -6.76 16.50 4.78
N GLU A 310 -6.03 17.41 4.15
CA GLU A 310 -6.10 17.78 2.76
C GLU A 310 -5.35 16.79 1.86
N ALA A 311 -4.44 15.98 2.42
CA ALA A 311 -3.73 14.98 1.64
C ALA A 311 -4.65 13.81 1.30
N ILE A 312 -4.55 13.40 0.04
CA ILE A 312 -5.17 12.19 -0.46
C ILE A 312 -4.25 11.03 -0.15
N GLY A 313 -4.77 9.98 0.48
CA GLY A 313 -4.03 8.77 0.77
C GLY A 313 -4.95 7.57 0.79
N VAL A 314 -4.78 6.68 -0.19
CA VAL A 314 -5.61 5.48 -0.34
C VAL A 314 -4.71 4.30 -0.59
N ARG A 315 -5.04 3.19 0.08
CA ARG A 315 -4.40 1.89 -0.11
C ARG A 315 -5.33 1.04 -0.96
N VAL A 316 -4.94 0.77 -2.20
CA VAL A 316 -5.75 0.00 -3.15
C VAL A 316 -5.56 -1.50 -2.86
N ASN A 317 -6.20 -1.97 -1.79
CA ASN A 317 -6.07 -3.35 -1.32
C ASN A 317 -7.37 -4.15 -1.42
N ASN A 318 -8.49 -3.51 -1.75
CA ASN A 318 -9.82 -4.11 -1.81
C ASN A 318 -10.63 -3.51 -2.98
N THR A 319 -11.68 -4.20 -3.46
CA THR A 319 -12.45 -3.75 -4.63
C THR A 319 -13.07 -2.36 -4.44
N LEU A 320 -13.51 -2.03 -3.21
CA LEU A 320 -14.10 -0.74 -2.87
C LEU A 320 -13.08 0.41 -3.00
N SER A 321 -11.86 0.22 -2.48
CA SER A 321 -10.73 1.17 -2.57
C SER A 321 -10.35 1.42 -4.03
N PHE A 322 -10.35 0.36 -4.85
CA PHE A 322 -10.08 0.42 -6.29
C PHE A 322 -11.16 1.21 -7.05
N LEU A 323 -12.43 0.97 -6.72
CA LEU A 323 -13.54 1.72 -7.30
C LEU A 323 -13.52 3.19 -6.86
N ALA A 324 -13.28 3.43 -5.57
CA ALA A 324 -13.29 4.75 -4.99
C ALA A 324 -12.20 5.64 -5.58
N ILE A 325 -10.98 5.11 -5.73
CA ILE A 325 -9.88 5.90 -6.29
C ILE A 325 -10.15 6.25 -7.75
N ASN A 326 -10.60 5.30 -8.58
CA ASN A 326 -10.88 5.53 -10.00
C ASN A 326 -12.03 6.52 -10.23
N ARG A 327 -13.07 6.49 -9.39
CA ARG A 327 -14.19 7.45 -9.46
C ARG A 327 -13.78 8.87 -9.11
N LYS A 328 -13.02 9.02 -8.03
CA LYS A 328 -12.59 10.33 -7.55
C LYS A 328 -11.40 10.85 -8.36
N LEU A 329 -10.77 10.01 -9.19
CA LEU A 329 -9.51 10.30 -9.89
C LEU A 329 -9.55 11.59 -10.69
N ALA A 330 -10.63 11.86 -11.44
CA ALA A 330 -10.77 13.07 -12.25
C ALA A 330 -10.68 14.36 -11.40
N SER A 331 -11.24 14.34 -10.18
CA SER A 331 -11.23 15.49 -9.27
C SER A 331 -9.89 15.70 -8.57
N ILE A 332 -9.16 14.61 -8.31
CA ILE A 332 -7.90 14.60 -7.55
C ILE A 332 -6.66 14.60 -8.45
N TRP A 333 -6.84 14.50 -9.77
CA TRP A 333 -5.75 14.25 -10.71
C TRP A 333 -4.64 15.30 -10.64
N ASN A 334 -5.04 16.57 -10.65
CA ASN A 334 -4.12 17.70 -10.59
C ASN A 334 -3.31 17.69 -9.28
N ASP A 335 -3.93 17.29 -8.18
CA ASP A 335 -3.27 17.21 -6.87
C ASP A 335 -2.32 16.02 -6.76
N LEU A 336 -2.59 14.91 -7.46
CA LEU A 336 -1.74 13.71 -7.47
C LEU A 336 -0.54 13.83 -8.41
N CYS A 337 -0.77 14.33 -9.63
CA CYS A 337 0.19 14.24 -10.72
C CYS A 337 0.76 15.59 -11.15
N GLY A 338 0.18 16.71 -10.67
CA GLY A 338 0.41 18.03 -11.26
C GLY A 338 -0.20 18.16 -12.66
N GLU A 339 0.00 19.31 -13.32
CA GLU A 339 -0.48 19.58 -14.68
C GLU A 339 0.25 18.79 -15.79
N THR A 340 1.20 17.91 -15.42
CA THR A 340 2.16 17.35 -16.38
C THR A 340 1.63 16.16 -17.17
N HIS A 341 0.54 15.52 -16.74
CA HIS A 341 0.04 14.29 -17.34
C HIS A 341 -1.42 14.41 -17.78
N PRO A 342 -1.76 14.09 -19.04
CA PRO A 342 -3.15 14.15 -19.49
C PRO A 342 -3.96 12.96 -18.93
N LEU A 343 -5.21 13.22 -18.56
CA LEU A 343 -6.20 12.19 -18.16
C LEU A 343 -6.67 11.32 -19.33
N ILE A 344 -6.64 11.89 -20.53
CA ILE A 344 -6.93 11.20 -21.79
C ILE A 344 -5.60 11.05 -22.51
N SER A 345 -5.17 9.81 -22.69
CA SER A 345 -3.98 9.52 -23.47
C SER A 345 -4.10 10.08 -24.90
N PRO A 346 -3.03 10.66 -25.46
CA PRO A 346 -3.02 11.07 -26.87
C PRO A 346 -3.24 9.90 -27.84
N GLY A 347 -2.99 8.65 -27.41
CA GLY A 347 -3.27 7.45 -28.20
C GLY A 347 -4.72 6.97 -28.14
N ALA A 348 -5.57 7.58 -27.30
CA ALA A 348 -6.98 7.20 -27.19
C ALA A 348 -7.80 7.80 -28.35
N LEU A 349 -8.60 6.96 -29.02
CA LEU A 349 -9.50 7.37 -30.09
C LEU A 349 -10.90 7.61 -29.52
N VAL A 350 -11.18 8.86 -29.15
CA VAL A 350 -12.49 9.27 -28.63
C VAL A 350 -13.31 9.95 -29.72
N LYS A 351 -14.32 9.25 -30.26
CA LYS A 351 -15.24 9.79 -31.28
C LYS A 351 -16.58 10.25 -30.72
N SER A 352 -16.81 10.07 -29.42
CA SER A 352 -18.06 10.46 -28.77
C SER A 352 -18.13 11.98 -28.54
N THR A 353 -19.32 12.55 -28.74
CA THR A 353 -19.62 13.96 -28.43
C THR A 353 -20.26 14.15 -27.06
N GLN A 354 -20.72 13.08 -26.41
CA GLN A 354 -21.40 13.13 -25.11
C GLN A 354 -20.51 12.54 -24.02
N THR A 355 -19.52 13.33 -23.60
CA THR A 355 -18.55 12.90 -22.59
C THR A 355 -18.53 13.87 -21.40
N LYS A 356 -18.58 13.34 -20.17
CA LYS A 356 -18.39 14.12 -18.94
C LYS A 356 -17.41 13.42 -18.02
N GLU A 357 -16.32 14.09 -17.64
CA GLU A 357 -15.31 13.59 -16.70
C GLU A 357 -14.88 12.14 -16.98
N ILE A 358 -14.36 11.91 -18.18
CA ILE A 358 -13.87 10.60 -18.60
C ILE A 358 -12.35 10.52 -18.47
N ILE A 359 -11.85 9.32 -18.23
CA ILE A 359 -10.43 8.99 -18.19
C ILE A 359 -10.21 7.87 -19.20
N ALA A 360 -9.28 8.04 -20.14
CA ALA A 360 -9.05 7.06 -21.19
C ALA A 360 -7.56 6.79 -21.36
N ALA A 361 -7.18 5.53 -21.20
CA ALA A 361 -5.82 5.06 -21.38
C ALA A 361 -5.49 4.82 -22.87
N ASP A 362 -4.24 4.45 -23.14
CA ASP A 362 -3.69 4.26 -24.47
C ASP A 362 -4.53 3.28 -25.31
N ASN A 363 -4.71 3.61 -26.59
CA ASN A 363 -5.41 2.82 -27.59
C ASN A 363 -6.88 2.48 -27.27
N ALA A 364 -7.49 3.13 -26.27
CA ALA A 364 -8.92 3.00 -26.02
C ALA A 364 -9.71 3.52 -27.23
N LYS A 365 -10.66 2.70 -27.74
CA LYS A 365 -11.49 3.03 -28.90
C LYS A 365 -12.92 3.29 -28.43
N LEU A 366 -13.31 4.57 -28.34
CA LEU A 366 -14.63 5.00 -27.91
C LEU A 366 -15.42 5.50 -29.13
N SER A 367 -16.46 4.75 -29.51
CA SER A 367 -17.21 5.00 -30.74
C SER A 367 -18.19 6.18 -30.66
N GLU A 368 -18.65 6.65 -31.82
CA GLU A 368 -19.70 7.66 -31.94
C GLU A 368 -21.04 7.21 -31.33
N LYS A 369 -21.94 8.18 -31.07
CA LYS A 369 -23.29 7.92 -30.53
C LYS A 369 -23.28 7.16 -29.19
N THR A 370 -22.23 7.31 -28.41
CA THR A 370 -22.12 6.74 -27.06
C THR A 370 -22.21 7.87 -26.03
N SER A 371 -22.82 7.63 -24.87
CA SER A 371 -22.85 8.58 -23.75
C SER A 371 -21.95 8.06 -22.64
N LEU A 372 -20.88 8.78 -22.32
CA LEU A 372 -19.84 8.34 -21.40
C LEU A 372 -19.67 9.36 -20.26
N ASN A 373 -20.05 8.97 -19.04
CA ASN A 373 -20.06 9.88 -17.90
C ASN A 373 -19.34 9.27 -16.69
N PHE A 374 -18.43 10.02 -16.07
CA PHE A 374 -17.74 9.65 -14.82
C PHE A 374 -17.15 8.23 -14.84
N SER A 375 -16.55 7.85 -15.98
CA SER A 375 -16.12 6.48 -16.25
C SER A 375 -14.65 6.43 -16.67
N VAL A 376 -14.00 5.33 -16.30
CA VAL A 376 -12.59 5.07 -16.57
C VAL A 376 -12.48 3.97 -17.61
N PHE A 377 -11.70 4.22 -18.66
CA PHE A 377 -11.48 3.33 -19.79
C PHE A 377 -10.00 2.93 -19.84
N GLY A 378 -9.75 1.64 -19.59
CA GLY A 378 -8.42 1.05 -19.58
C GLY A 378 -7.83 0.84 -20.99
N PRO A 379 -6.56 0.42 -21.07
CA PRO A 379 -5.85 0.37 -22.34
C PRO A 379 -6.43 -0.68 -23.29
N ASN A 380 -6.44 -0.35 -24.59
CA ASN A 380 -6.98 -1.19 -25.67
C ASN A 380 -8.47 -1.59 -25.51
N CYS A 381 -9.25 -0.94 -24.64
CA CYS A 381 -10.67 -1.25 -24.54
C CYS A 381 -11.42 -0.80 -25.80
N ILE A 382 -12.50 -1.50 -26.15
CA ILE A 382 -13.33 -1.21 -27.33
C ILE A 382 -14.77 -1.00 -26.88
N ILE A 383 -15.28 0.21 -27.10
CA ILE A 383 -16.69 0.55 -26.89
C ILE A 383 -17.33 0.82 -28.24
N ASN A 384 -18.23 -0.06 -28.66
CA ASN A 384 -18.99 0.08 -29.91
C ASN A 384 -20.05 1.19 -29.82
N PRO A 385 -20.69 1.58 -30.94
CA PRO A 385 -21.70 2.64 -30.94
C PRO A 385 -22.92 2.37 -30.04
N LYS A 386 -23.72 3.41 -29.79
CA LYS A 386 -25.03 3.34 -29.09
C LYS A 386 -24.98 2.83 -27.64
N ASN A 387 -23.83 2.92 -26.98
CA ASN A 387 -23.64 2.54 -25.59
C ASN A 387 -23.86 3.73 -24.63
N ILE A 388 -24.41 3.43 -23.45
CA ILE A 388 -24.51 4.37 -22.33
C ILE A 388 -23.69 3.79 -21.19
N VAL A 389 -22.62 4.49 -20.79
CA VAL A 389 -21.72 4.07 -19.72
C VAL A 389 -21.62 5.19 -18.69
N ALA A 390 -22.01 4.89 -17.45
CA ALA A 390 -21.99 5.83 -16.34
C ALA A 390 -21.34 5.23 -15.09
N ASN A 391 -20.54 6.03 -14.38
CA ASN A 391 -19.94 5.67 -13.09
C ASN A 391 -19.18 4.34 -13.09
N SER A 392 -18.63 3.91 -14.21
CA SER A 392 -18.15 2.54 -14.41
C SER A 392 -16.67 2.49 -14.74
N ILE A 393 -16.04 1.35 -14.46
CA ILE A 393 -14.63 1.08 -14.77
C ILE A 393 -14.59 -0.02 -15.82
N ILE A 394 -14.01 0.29 -16.97
CA ILE A 394 -13.77 -0.66 -18.05
C ILE A 394 -12.27 -0.95 -18.07
N MET A 395 -11.87 -2.18 -17.76
CA MET A 395 -10.46 -2.56 -17.70
C MET A 395 -9.86 -2.85 -19.08
N SER A 396 -8.57 -3.20 -19.10
CA SER A 396 -7.81 -3.39 -20.33
C SER A 396 -8.38 -4.52 -21.19
N ASN A 397 -8.33 -4.34 -22.51
CA ASN A 397 -8.81 -5.29 -23.52
C ASN A 397 -10.29 -5.69 -23.40
N ALA A 398 -11.10 -4.99 -22.59
CA ALA A 398 -12.52 -5.26 -22.50
C ALA A 398 -13.26 -4.75 -23.74
N VAL A 399 -14.28 -5.50 -24.17
CA VAL A 399 -15.09 -5.18 -25.36
C VAL A 399 -16.54 -5.04 -24.95
N VAL A 400 -17.14 -3.89 -25.26
CA VAL A 400 -18.58 -3.64 -25.09
C VAL A 400 -19.19 -3.48 -26.47
N GLU A 401 -20.09 -4.41 -26.83
CA GLU A 401 -20.81 -4.42 -28.09
C GLU A 401 -21.91 -3.34 -28.16
N GLU A 402 -22.66 -3.28 -29.24
CA GLU A 402 -23.61 -2.18 -29.51
C GLU A 402 -24.85 -2.22 -28.59
N GLY A 403 -25.31 -1.04 -28.16
CA GLY A 403 -26.62 -0.88 -27.52
C GLY A 403 -26.68 -1.28 -26.03
N CYS A 404 -25.55 -1.37 -25.34
CA CYS A 404 -25.47 -1.70 -23.93
C CYS A 404 -25.71 -0.48 -23.01
N ASN A 405 -26.28 -0.73 -21.84
CA ASN A 405 -26.45 0.25 -20.78
C ASN A 405 -25.74 -0.24 -19.51
N ILE A 406 -24.69 0.47 -19.10
CA ILE A 406 -23.78 0.07 -18.03
C ILE A 406 -23.73 1.20 -17.00
N ASP A 407 -24.20 0.95 -15.78
CA ASP A 407 -24.20 1.92 -14.68
C ASP A 407 -23.62 1.32 -13.41
N ASN A 408 -22.68 2.01 -12.78
CA ASN A 408 -21.95 1.56 -11.59
C ASN A 408 -21.42 0.12 -11.75
N CYS A 409 -20.69 -0.18 -12.82
CA CYS A 409 -20.14 -1.52 -13.04
C CYS A 409 -18.62 -1.53 -13.09
N ILE A 410 -18.03 -2.68 -12.74
CA ILE A 410 -16.61 -2.98 -12.98
C ILE A 410 -16.58 -4.07 -14.04
N ILE A 411 -15.97 -3.77 -15.20
CA ILE A 411 -15.79 -4.70 -16.31
C ILE A 411 -14.35 -5.14 -16.34
N GLY A 412 -14.12 -6.42 -16.00
CA GLY A 412 -12.80 -7.03 -15.85
C GLY A 412 -11.96 -7.09 -17.13
N HIS A 413 -10.69 -7.42 -16.95
CA HIS A 413 -9.73 -7.56 -18.04
C HIS A 413 -10.20 -8.60 -19.07
N ARG A 414 -10.14 -8.27 -20.37
CA ARG A 414 -10.61 -9.13 -21.49
C ARG A 414 -12.09 -9.58 -21.39
N ALA A 415 -12.90 -8.95 -20.55
CA ALA A 415 -14.32 -9.27 -20.50
C ALA A 415 -15.04 -8.77 -21.75
N GLN A 416 -16.06 -9.50 -22.18
CA GLN A 416 -16.89 -9.16 -23.34
C GLN A 416 -18.34 -8.97 -22.89
N VAL A 417 -18.93 -7.83 -23.23
CA VAL A 417 -20.36 -7.58 -23.02
C VAL A 417 -21.05 -7.58 -24.38
N LYS A 418 -21.92 -8.57 -24.61
CA LYS A 418 -22.67 -8.72 -25.86
C LYS A 418 -23.78 -7.68 -26.00
N SER A 419 -24.24 -7.50 -27.23
CA SER A 419 -25.20 -6.48 -27.64
C SER A 419 -26.46 -6.42 -26.75
N GLY A 420 -27.00 -5.21 -26.60
CA GLY A 420 -28.28 -4.98 -25.92
C GLY A 420 -28.30 -5.26 -24.41
N SER A 421 -27.16 -5.53 -23.77
CA SER A 421 -27.09 -5.86 -22.35
C SER A 421 -27.34 -4.65 -21.44
N VAL A 422 -28.06 -4.84 -20.34
CA VAL A 422 -28.31 -3.81 -19.32
C VAL A 422 -27.76 -4.28 -17.97
N LEU A 423 -26.71 -3.62 -17.50
CA LEU A 423 -25.96 -3.97 -16.31
C LEU A 423 -25.98 -2.80 -15.32
N LYS A 424 -26.43 -3.07 -14.09
CA LYS A 424 -26.50 -2.06 -13.03
C LYS A 424 -25.90 -2.57 -11.73
N ASN A 425 -24.92 -1.86 -11.18
CA ASN A 425 -24.23 -2.28 -9.96
C ASN A 425 -23.60 -3.67 -10.10
N CYS A 426 -23.06 -4.05 -11.26
CA CYS A 426 -22.53 -5.39 -11.50
C CYS A 426 -20.99 -5.41 -11.51
N ILE A 427 -20.41 -6.53 -11.08
CA ILE A 427 -18.99 -6.82 -11.27
C ILE A 427 -18.90 -7.94 -12.29
N ILE A 428 -18.17 -7.71 -13.38
CA ILE A 428 -17.89 -8.70 -14.41
C ILE A 428 -16.42 -9.11 -14.25
N GLY A 429 -16.20 -10.38 -13.93
CA GLY A 429 -14.88 -10.92 -13.74
C GLY A 429 -14.04 -10.92 -15.03
N PRO A 430 -12.73 -11.16 -14.91
CA PRO A 430 -11.82 -11.24 -16.03
C PRO A 430 -12.20 -12.39 -16.97
N ASN A 431 -12.00 -12.20 -18.28
CA ASN A 431 -12.30 -13.19 -19.33
C ASN A 431 -13.77 -13.65 -19.42
N TYR A 432 -14.69 -13.02 -18.69
CA TYR A 432 -16.11 -13.40 -18.70
C TYR A 432 -16.81 -12.82 -19.94
N VAL A 433 -17.75 -13.59 -20.50
CA VAL A 433 -18.60 -13.17 -21.61
C VAL A 433 -20.04 -13.04 -21.11
N VAL A 434 -20.57 -11.83 -21.11
CA VAL A 434 -21.98 -11.56 -20.81
C VAL A 434 -22.81 -11.80 -22.07
N GLU A 435 -23.76 -12.72 -22.01
CA GLU A 435 -24.64 -13.09 -23.12
C GLU A 435 -25.51 -11.93 -23.64
N GLU A 436 -25.95 -12.05 -24.89
CA GLU A 436 -26.74 -11.02 -25.56
C GLU A 436 -28.07 -10.76 -24.83
N GLY A 437 -28.42 -9.48 -24.68
CA GLY A 437 -29.68 -9.07 -24.03
C GLY A 437 -29.74 -9.37 -22.53
N THR A 438 -28.60 -9.59 -21.87
CA THR A 438 -28.59 -9.88 -20.43
C THR A 438 -29.04 -8.66 -19.62
N HIS A 439 -30.01 -8.86 -18.73
CA HIS A 439 -30.45 -7.87 -17.75
C HIS A 439 -30.01 -8.32 -16.35
N SER A 440 -29.04 -7.62 -15.75
CA SER A 440 -28.50 -7.99 -14.43
C SER A 440 -28.36 -6.77 -13.52
N GLN A 441 -28.62 -7.00 -12.23
CA GLN A 441 -28.52 -5.95 -11.21
C GLN A 441 -27.90 -6.49 -9.92
N ALA A 442 -26.85 -5.83 -9.42
CA ALA A 442 -26.19 -6.18 -8.17
C ALA A 442 -25.63 -7.62 -8.12
N VAL A 443 -25.07 -8.10 -9.24
CA VAL A 443 -24.53 -9.46 -9.38
C VAL A 443 -23.03 -9.42 -9.67
N HIS A 444 -22.30 -10.43 -9.19
CA HIS A 444 -20.95 -10.73 -9.62
C HIS A 444 -21.02 -11.86 -10.65
N LEU A 445 -20.57 -11.61 -11.88
CA LEU A 445 -20.56 -12.55 -12.99
C LEU A 445 -19.12 -12.98 -13.25
N SER A 446 -18.77 -14.22 -12.97
CA SER A 446 -17.40 -14.71 -13.16
C SER A 446 -17.39 -16.19 -13.54
N ASN A 447 -16.35 -16.60 -14.28
CA ASN A 447 -16.16 -18.02 -14.62
C ASN A 447 -15.66 -18.84 -13.42
N ALA A 448 -15.32 -18.21 -12.28
CA ALA A 448 -14.83 -18.89 -11.09
C ALA A 448 -15.89 -19.83 -10.48
N ASP A 449 -17.18 -19.54 -10.68
CA ASP A 449 -18.28 -20.40 -10.24
C ASP A 449 -18.30 -21.75 -11.00
N GLN A 450 -17.71 -21.84 -12.20
CA GLN A 450 -17.59 -23.09 -12.96
C GLN A 450 -16.45 -24.00 -12.49
N TYR A 451 -15.45 -23.46 -11.78
CA TYR A 451 -14.32 -24.27 -11.26
C TYR A 451 -14.63 -24.92 -9.91
N MET A 452 -15.63 -24.45 -9.15
CA MET A 452 -16.02 -25.08 -7.89
C MET A 452 -16.81 -26.40 -8.07
N GLU A 453 -17.34 -26.68 -9.26
CA GLU A 453 -18.10 -27.92 -9.52
C GLU A 453 -17.23 -29.11 -9.96
N ILE A 454 -15.93 -28.92 -10.22
CA ILE A 454 -15.07 -29.98 -10.80
C ILE A 454 -14.35 -30.82 -9.74
N ASP A 455 -14.29 -30.38 -8.47
CA ASP A 455 -13.57 -31.10 -7.39
C ASP A 455 -14.47 -32.01 -6.51
N ILE A 456 -15.66 -32.39 -6.99
CA ILE A 456 -16.48 -33.43 -6.35
C ILE A 456 -16.92 -34.48 -7.37
N GLN A 457 -16.00 -35.34 -7.81
CA GLN A 457 -16.30 -36.72 -8.24
C GLN A 457 -15.17 -37.69 -7.90
#